data_AF-A0A2N2LZV0-F1
#
_entry.id   AF-A0A2N2LZV0-F1
#
_cell.length_a   1.000
_cell.length_b   1.000
_cell.length_c   1.000
_cell.angle_alpha   90.00
_cell.angle_beta   90.00
_cell.angle_gamma   90.00
#
_symmetry.space_group_name_H-M   'P 1'
#
loop_
_entity.id
_entity.type
_entity.pdbx_description
1 polymer ?
#
loop_
_entity_poly.entity_id
_entity_poly.type
_entity_poly.pdbx_seq_one_letter_code
_entity_poly.pdbx_strand_id
1 'polypeptide(L)'
;MNNHWIPPEPRRGLAGEWDKFVGLGQTKNEFWLILIPALLAGLAAPFYALYTGLNWTTIQLFVVGIIAFDLVGGVVTNATSTAKRWYHRPGQGWFQHMEFVAVHAVHIFLVTWLFRNGDWIYFFVYFAYLLIASLIITRVQLFLQRPVALLLFIGVFLLNMYIVTPSAGLEWFVPIFFMKLLVSHLIKETPFRSGETENMNQ
;
A
#
# COMPACT_ATOMS: atom_id res chain seq x y z
N MET A 1 -8.00 -19.89 -14.33
CA MET A 1 -6.94 -19.70 -15.34
C MET A 1 -5.60 -19.94 -14.67
N ASN A 2 -4.93 -21.05 -15.01
CA ASN A 2 -3.59 -21.35 -14.54
C ASN A 2 -2.59 -20.56 -15.38
N ASN A 3 -2.31 -19.31 -14.97
CA ASN A 3 -1.18 -18.58 -15.52
C ASN A 3 0.10 -19.20 -14.94
N HIS A 4 0.68 -20.16 -15.63
CA HIS A 4 2.04 -20.65 -15.37
C HIS A 4 3.04 -19.55 -15.71
N TRP A 5 3.08 -18.51 -14.87
CA TRP A 5 4.10 -17.48 -14.92
C TRP A 5 5.34 -17.99 -14.18
N ILE A 6 6.46 -18.07 -14.90
CA ILE A 6 7.76 -18.40 -14.33
C ILE A 6 8.46 -17.07 -14.02
N PRO A 7 8.67 -16.72 -12.73
CA PRO A 7 9.39 -15.49 -12.39
C PRO A 7 10.83 -15.55 -12.90
N PRO A 8 11.39 -14.45 -13.42
CA PRO A 8 12.82 -14.39 -13.71
C PRO A 8 13.64 -14.50 -12.42
N GLU A 9 14.87 -14.99 -12.52
CA GLU A 9 15.77 -15.04 -11.36
C GLU A 9 16.07 -13.62 -10.82
N PRO A 10 16.02 -13.42 -9.49
CA PRO A 10 16.38 -12.13 -8.88
C PRO A 10 17.84 -11.79 -9.17
N ARG A 11 18.12 -10.49 -9.34
CA ARG A 11 19.49 -9.99 -9.42
C ARG A 11 20.24 -10.25 -8.11
N ARG A 12 21.56 -10.14 -8.12
CA ARG A 12 22.38 -10.32 -6.89
C ARG A 12 22.38 -9.07 -6.01
N GLY A 13 22.51 -9.26 -4.70
CA GLY A 13 22.64 -8.17 -3.71
C GLY A 13 21.37 -7.34 -3.52
N LEU A 14 21.54 -6.05 -3.21
CA LEU A 14 20.42 -5.13 -2.94
C LEU A 14 19.42 -5.02 -4.10
N ALA A 15 19.92 -5.15 -5.35
CA ALA A 15 19.06 -5.16 -6.52
C ALA A 15 18.09 -6.36 -6.53
N GLY A 16 18.51 -7.51 -5.99
CA GLY A 16 17.65 -8.68 -5.83
C GLY A 16 16.58 -8.51 -4.76
N GLU A 17 16.92 -7.84 -3.65
CA GLU A 17 15.92 -7.52 -2.63
C GLU A 17 14.91 -6.49 -3.15
N TRP A 18 15.36 -5.52 -3.95
CA TRP A 18 14.45 -4.64 -4.68
C TRP A 18 13.53 -5.44 -5.61
N ASP A 19 14.07 -6.39 -6.39
CA ASP A 19 13.27 -7.24 -7.28
C ASP A 19 12.20 -8.04 -6.52
N LYS A 20 12.53 -8.56 -5.34
CA LYS A 20 11.56 -9.25 -4.47
C LYS A 20 10.54 -8.29 -3.83
N PHE A 21 10.91 -7.03 -3.62
CA PHE A 21 10.02 -6.03 -3.03
C PHE A 21 8.99 -5.52 -4.04
N VAL A 22 9.42 -5.15 -5.26
CA VAL A 22 8.49 -4.63 -6.30
C VAL A 22 7.85 -5.73 -7.15
N GLY A 23 8.42 -6.93 -7.13
CA GLY A 23 8.03 -8.06 -7.96
C GLY A 23 8.98 -8.27 -9.14
N LEU A 24 9.27 -9.54 -9.41
CA LEU A 24 10.23 -9.95 -10.43
C LEU A 24 9.73 -9.61 -11.84
N GLY A 25 10.60 -9.02 -12.65
CA GLY A 25 10.28 -8.62 -14.03
C GLY A 25 9.72 -7.20 -14.19
N GLN A 26 9.97 -6.32 -13.23
CA GLN A 26 9.58 -4.90 -13.30
C GLN A 26 10.14 -4.23 -14.56
N THR A 27 9.27 -3.52 -15.29
CA THR A 27 9.68 -2.74 -16.46
C THR A 27 10.32 -1.40 -16.05
N LYS A 28 11.08 -0.78 -16.96
CA LYS A 28 11.62 0.58 -16.73
C LYS A 28 10.50 1.61 -16.49
N ASN A 29 9.35 1.45 -17.14
CA ASN A 29 8.21 2.34 -16.97
C ASN A 29 7.57 2.17 -15.58
N GLU A 30 7.37 0.92 -15.12
CA GLU A 30 6.91 0.64 -13.76
C GLU A 30 7.90 1.20 -12.71
N PHE A 31 9.21 1.05 -12.93
CA PHE A 31 10.23 1.57 -12.03
C PHE A 31 10.10 3.09 -11.82
N TRP A 32 10.05 3.87 -12.90
CA TRP A 32 9.92 5.32 -12.79
C TRP A 32 8.56 5.77 -12.28
N LEU A 33 7.49 5.05 -12.66
CA LEU A 33 6.14 5.30 -12.16
C LEU A 33 6.04 5.08 -10.65
N ILE A 34 6.82 4.16 -10.08
CA ILE A 34 6.89 3.92 -8.63
C ILE A 34 7.79 4.94 -7.95
N LEU A 35 9.02 5.11 -8.47
CA LEU A 35 10.07 5.85 -7.77
C LEU A 35 9.78 7.35 -7.70
N ILE A 36 9.31 7.95 -8.80
CA ILE A 36 9.10 9.41 -8.86
C ILE A 36 8.02 9.86 -7.85
N PRO A 37 6.80 9.29 -7.83
CA PRO A 37 5.79 9.68 -6.86
C PRO A 37 6.20 9.39 -5.41
N ALA A 38 6.92 8.29 -5.16
CA ALA A 38 7.42 7.96 -3.82
C ALA A 38 8.38 9.03 -3.31
N LEU A 39 9.38 9.42 -4.12
CA LEU A 39 10.34 10.47 -3.76
C LEU A 39 9.65 11.82 -3.57
N LEU A 40 8.75 12.19 -4.48
CA LEU A 40 7.99 13.43 -4.36
C LEU A 40 7.15 13.46 -3.09
N ALA A 41 6.46 12.38 -2.75
CA ALA A 41 5.67 12.29 -1.51
C ALA A 41 6.56 12.35 -0.26
N GLY A 42 7.69 11.63 -0.27
CA GLY A 42 8.65 11.61 0.84
C GLY A 42 9.28 12.98 1.13
N LEU A 43 9.38 13.86 0.11
CA LEU A 43 9.84 15.23 0.27
C LEU A 43 8.69 16.22 0.55
N ALA A 44 7.54 16.04 -0.10
CA ALA A 44 6.41 16.94 0.00
C ALA A 44 5.79 16.96 1.40
N ALA A 45 5.67 15.80 2.07
CA ALA A 45 5.09 15.73 3.40
C ALA A 45 5.87 16.53 4.47
N PRO A 46 7.20 16.35 4.64
CA PRO A 46 7.97 17.18 5.56
C PRO A 46 8.06 18.64 5.09
N PHE A 47 8.17 18.91 3.78
CA PHE A 47 8.17 20.28 3.27
C PHE A 47 6.87 21.01 3.61
N TYR A 48 5.71 20.36 3.44
CA TYR A 48 4.42 20.92 3.80
C TYR A 48 4.33 21.26 5.28
N ALA A 49 4.81 20.38 6.16
CA ALA A 49 4.84 20.63 7.60
C ALA A 49 5.68 21.87 7.96
N LEU A 50 6.86 22.00 7.35
CA LEU A 50 7.71 23.19 7.52
C LEU A 50 7.06 24.46 6.97
N TYR A 51 6.46 24.39 5.77
CA TYR A 51 5.83 25.53 5.11
C TYR A 51 4.61 26.04 5.88
N THR A 52 3.82 25.14 6.47
CA THR A 52 2.62 25.49 7.24
C THR A 52 2.89 25.79 8.71
N GLY A 53 4.16 25.71 9.15
CA GLY A 53 4.52 25.99 10.54
C GLY A 53 4.02 24.94 11.52
N LEU A 54 3.82 23.69 11.08
CA LEU A 54 3.62 22.58 12.01
C LEU A 54 4.93 22.41 12.78
N ASN A 55 4.89 22.65 14.10
CA ASN A 55 6.05 22.59 15.01
C ASN A 55 6.55 21.15 15.25
N TRP A 56 6.73 20.39 14.17
CA TRP A 56 7.21 19.02 14.19
C TRP A 56 8.73 19.00 14.41
N THR A 57 9.16 18.09 15.27
CA THR A 57 10.56 17.78 15.51
C THR A 57 11.22 17.19 14.27
N THR A 58 12.56 17.23 14.21
CA THR A 58 13.34 16.59 13.15
C THR A 58 13.02 15.11 12.98
N ILE A 59 12.73 14.40 14.09
CA ILE A 59 12.34 12.99 14.06
C ILE A 59 10.97 12.83 13.38
N GLN A 60 9.98 13.64 13.73
CA GLN A 60 8.67 13.63 13.06
C GLN A 60 8.79 13.93 11.57
N LEU A 61 9.60 14.91 11.16
CA LEU A 61 9.84 15.24 9.76
C LEU A 61 10.49 14.08 8.99
N PHE A 62 11.46 13.40 9.60
CA PHE A 62 12.10 12.24 8.99
C PHE A 62 11.12 11.05 8.86
N VAL A 63 10.39 10.75 9.94
CA VAL A 63 9.43 9.64 9.96
C VAL A 63 8.28 9.88 8.98
N VAL A 64 7.71 11.08 8.91
CA VAL A 64 6.64 11.37 7.96
C VAL A 64 7.11 11.27 6.51
N GLY A 65 8.36 11.64 6.22
CA GLY A 65 8.95 11.47 4.90
C GLY A 65 9.06 9.99 4.51
N ILE A 66 9.51 9.12 5.42
CA ILE A 66 9.56 7.67 5.19
C ILE A 66 8.15 7.10 4.98
N ILE A 67 7.19 7.48 5.83
CA ILE A 67 5.80 7.03 5.71
C ILE A 67 5.21 7.46 4.35
N ALA A 68 5.38 8.72 3.96
CA ALA A 68 4.86 9.22 2.70
C ALA A 68 5.49 8.50 1.49
N PHE A 69 6.81 8.28 1.51
CA PHE A 69 7.53 7.52 0.49
C PHE A 69 6.98 6.09 0.36
N ASP A 70 6.89 5.36 1.47
CA ASP A 70 6.43 3.97 1.50
C ASP A 70 4.94 3.84 1.11
N LEU A 71 4.09 4.73 1.59
CA LEU A 71 2.65 4.64 1.32
C LEU A 71 2.34 4.99 -0.12
N VAL A 72 2.86 6.11 -0.65
CA VAL A 72 2.60 6.51 -2.04
C VAL A 72 3.29 5.55 -3.01
N GLY A 73 4.57 5.25 -2.79
CA GLY A 73 5.29 4.26 -3.60
C GLY A 73 4.63 2.88 -3.52
N GLY A 74 4.15 2.50 -2.34
CA GLY A 74 3.47 1.23 -2.11
C GLY A 74 2.09 1.13 -2.78
N VAL A 75 1.28 2.20 -2.81
CA VAL A 75 0.02 2.24 -3.58
C VAL A 75 0.30 1.90 -5.04
N VAL A 76 1.27 2.59 -5.64
CA VAL A 76 1.60 2.44 -7.06
C VAL A 76 2.22 1.07 -7.32
N THR A 77 3.19 0.65 -6.49
CA THR A 77 3.87 -0.65 -6.62
C THR A 77 2.87 -1.79 -6.60
N ASN A 78 2.04 -1.86 -5.56
CA ASN A 78 1.09 -2.96 -5.40
C ASN A 78 -0.01 -2.96 -6.48
N ALA A 79 -0.27 -1.82 -7.14
CA ALA A 79 -1.19 -1.73 -8.26
C ALA A 79 -0.58 -2.24 -9.59
N THR A 80 0.73 -2.43 -9.69
CA THR A 80 1.37 -2.91 -10.93
C THR A 80 1.03 -4.39 -11.22
N SER A 81 0.89 -4.73 -12.49
CA SER A 81 0.75 -6.13 -12.94
C SER A 81 1.89 -7.02 -12.42
N THR A 82 3.10 -6.48 -12.34
CA THR A 82 4.29 -7.17 -11.84
C THR A 82 4.17 -7.52 -10.35
N ALA A 83 3.84 -6.55 -9.50
CA ALA A 83 3.62 -6.81 -8.09
C ALA A 83 2.43 -7.76 -7.86
N LYS A 84 1.33 -7.60 -8.61
CA LYS A 84 0.17 -8.50 -8.52
C LYS A 84 0.57 -9.95 -8.79
N ARG A 85 1.32 -10.23 -9.86
CA ARG A 85 1.84 -11.59 -10.14
C ARG A 85 2.71 -12.10 -9.00
N TRP A 86 3.60 -11.27 -8.49
CA TRP A 86 4.53 -11.66 -7.43
C TRP A 86 3.81 -11.95 -6.12
N TYR A 87 3.03 -11.02 -5.59
CA TYR A 87 2.35 -11.15 -4.30
C TYR A 87 1.16 -12.11 -4.32
N HIS A 88 0.66 -12.51 -5.50
CA HIS A 88 -0.42 -13.51 -5.65
C HIS A 88 0.05 -14.81 -6.33
N ARG A 89 1.37 -15.05 -6.39
CA ARG A 89 1.97 -16.28 -6.94
C ARG A 89 1.58 -17.52 -6.12
N PRO A 90 1.72 -18.74 -6.66
CA PRO A 90 1.55 -19.97 -5.88
C PRO A 90 2.38 -19.94 -4.59
N GLY A 91 1.75 -20.29 -3.46
CA GLY A 91 2.37 -20.20 -2.13
C GLY A 91 2.10 -18.89 -1.37
N GLN A 92 1.49 -17.88 -2.01
CA GLN A 92 0.94 -16.70 -1.32
C GLN A 92 -0.55 -16.93 -1.06
N GLY A 93 -0.87 -17.34 0.17
CA GLY A 93 -2.23 -17.53 0.64
C GLY A 93 -2.69 -16.39 1.54
N TRP A 94 -3.86 -16.57 2.16
CA TRP A 94 -4.44 -15.55 3.03
C TRP A 94 -3.53 -15.20 4.22
N PHE A 95 -2.77 -16.16 4.78
CA PHE A 95 -1.84 -15.90 5.87
C PHE A 95 -0.74 -14.90 5.48
N GLN A 96 -0.11 -15.07 4.31
CA GLN A 96 0.93 -14.15 3.84
C GLN A 96 0.39 -12.74 3.59
N HIS A 97 -0.83 -12.64 3.06
CA HIS A 97 -1.49 -11.35 2.88
C HIS A 97 -1.83 -10.69 4.22
N MET A 98 -2.33 -11.44 5.19
CA MET A 98 -2.62 -10.91 6.53
C MET A 98 -1.35 -10.52 7.28
N GLU A 99 -0.25 -11.27 7.14
CA GLU A 99 1.06 -10.92 7.69
C GLU A 99 1.57 -9.60 7.09
N PHE A 100 1.53 -9.47 5.75
CA PHE A 100 1.89 -8.24 5.07
C PHE A 100 1.10 -7.06 5.62
N VAL A 101 -0.23 -7.20 5.72
CA VAL A 101 -1.11 -6.16 6.30
C VAL A 101 -0.75 -5.86 7.76
N ALA A 102 -0.54 -6.88 8.59
CA ALA A 102 -0.29 -6.72 10.03
C ALA A 102 1.01 -5.97 10.31
N VAL A 103 2.08 -6.23 9.55
CA VAL A 103 3.36 -5.50 9.69
C VAL A 103 3.17 -3.99 9.49
N HIS A 104 2.23 -3.57 8.65
CA HIS A 104 1.96 -2.15 8.40
C HIS A 104 1.28 -1.42 9.58
N ALA A 105 0.87 -2.14 10.64
CA ALA A 105 0.48 -1.51 11.90
C ALA A 105 1.59 -0.62 12.48
N VAL A 106 2.85 -0.85 12.11
CA VAL A 106 3.97 0.03 12.49
C VAL A 106 3.74 1.49 12.07
N HIS A 107 3.12 1.75 10.92
CA HIS A 107 2.85 3.12 10.49
C HIS A 107 1.75 3.76 11.35
N ILE A 108 0.68 3.03 11.65
CA ILE A 108 -0.39 3.51 12.54
C ILE A 108 0.18 3.78 13.93
N PHE A 109 1.04 2.88 14.44
CA PHE A 109 1.72 3.03 15.72
C PHE A 109 2.60 4.28 15.74
N LEU A 110 3.45 4.49 14.73
CA LEU A 110 4.31 5.67 14.64
C LEU A 110 3.51 6.97 14.55
N VAL A 111 2.42 6.99 13.78
CA VAL A 111 1.50 8.14 13.71
C VAL A 111 0.86 8.42 15.07
N THR A 112 0.37 7.38 15.73
CA THR A 112 -0.24 7.47 17.06
C THR A 112 0.73 8.02 18.09
N TRP A 113 1.92 7.44 18.15
CA TRP A 113 2.91 7.77 19.15
C TRP A 113 3.50 9.16 18.92
N LEU A 114 3.94 9.47 17.70
CA LEU A 114 4.68 10.70 17.41
C LEU A 114 3.78 11.89 17.09
N PHE A 115 2.60 11.70 16.48
CA PHE A 115 1.80 12.82 15.96
C PHE A 115 0.45 12.99 16.67
N ARG A 116 0.10 12.08 17.58
CA ARG A 116 -1.16 12.10 18.34
C ARG A 116 -0.98 11.95 19.84
N ASN A 117 0.22 12.18 20.37
CA ASN A 117 0.50 12.08 21.80
C ASN A 117 0.08 10.74 22.42
N GLY A 118 0.17 9.63 21.68
CA GLY A 118 -0.21 8.30 22.17
C GLY A 118 -1.71 8.04 22.24
N ASP A 119 -2.50 8.61 21.31
CA ASP A 119 -3.92 8.30 21.16
C ASP A 119 -4.17 6.81 20.78
N TRP A 120 -4.18 5.92 21.77
CA TRP A 120 -4.33 4.48 21.54
C TRP A 120 -5.69 4.10 20.96
N ILE A 121 -6.73 4.92 21.16
CA ILE A 121 -8.04 4.70 20.55
C ILE A 121 -7.92 4.79 19.03
N TYR A 122 -7.23 5.82 18.51
CA TYR A 122 -6.91 5.94 17.09
C TYR A 122 -6.20 4.68 16.58
N PHE A 123 -5.18 4.20 17.29
CA PHE A 123 -4.45 2.99 16.90
C PHE A 123 -5.36 1.78 16.80
N PHE A 124 -6.11 1.47 17.88
CA PHE A 124 -6.94 0.27 17.92
C PHE A 124 -8.09 0.33 16.92
N VAL A 125 -8.71 1.50 16.70
CA VAL A 125 -9.78 1.66 15.72
C VAL A 125 -9.28 1.35 14.31
N TYR A 126 -8.20 1.98 13.87
CA TYR A 126 -7.70 1.75 12.51
C TYR A 126 -7.06 0.37 12.35
N PHE A 127 -6.36 -0.14 13.36
CA PHE A 127 -5.77 -1.46 13.26
C PHE A 127 -6.83 -2.57 13.24
N ALA A 128 -7.85 -2.48 14.11
CA ALA A 128 -8.98 -3.42 14.07
C ALA A 128 -9.73 -3.33 12.74
N TYR A 129 -10.01 -2.12 12.25
CA TYR A 129 -10.64 -1.92 10.95
C TYR A 129 -9.82 -2.60 9.85
N LEU A 130 -8.51 -2.37 9.81
CA LEU A 130 -7.60 -2.94 8.83
C LEU A 130 -7.65 -4.47 8.82
N LEU A 131 -7.57 -5.11 9.99
CA LEU A 131 -7.59 -6.57 10.10
C LEU A 131 -8.94 -7.15 9.67
N ILE A 132 -10.05 -6.55 10.12
CA ILE A 132 -11.40 -7.01 9.78
C ILE A 132 -11.66 -6.83 8.27
N ALA A 133 -11.36 -5.66 7.71
CA ALA A 133 -11.52 -5.39 6.29
C ALA A 133 -10.68 -6.34 5.43
N SER A 134 -9.43 -6.58 5.82
CA SER A 134 -8.53 -7.49 5.11
C SER A 134 -9.01 -8.94 5.17
N LEU A 135 -9.52 -9.37 6.33
CA LEU A 135 -10.13 -10.69 6.47
C LEU A 135 -11.37 -10.82 5.58
N ILE A 136 -12.23 -9.82 5.52
CA ILE A 136 -13.41 -9.84 4.64
C ILE A 136 -12.97 -9.98 3.18
N ILE A 137 -12.06 -9.13 2.70
CA ILE A 137 -11.60 -9.13 1.30
C ILE A 137 -10.97 -10.47 0.91
N THR A 138 -10.15 -11.05 1.78
CA THR A 138 -9.48 -12.34 1.49
C THR A 138 -10.41 -13.55 1.54
N ARG A 139 -11.63 -13.40 2.07
CA ARG A 139 -12.61 -14.51 2.22
C ARG A 139 -13.78 -14.43 1.24
N VAL A 140 -14.08 -13.27 0.67
CA VAL A 140 -15.12 -13.15 -0.36
C VAL A 140 -14.69 -13.77 -1.69
N GLN A 141 -15.67 -14.13 -2.52
CA GLN A 141 -15.42 -14.65 -3.85
C GLN A 141 -14.65 -13.64 -4.71
N LEU A 142 -13.78 -14.14 -5.59
CA LEU A 142 -12.82 -13.32 -6.34
C LEU A 142 -13.46 -12.13 -7.08
N PHE A 143 -14.60 -12.36 -7.76
CA PHE A 143 -15.30 -11.30 -8.51
C PHE A 143 -15.89 -10.20 -7.62
N LEU A 144 -16.05 -10.44 -6.31
CA LEU A 144 -16.53 -9.48 -5.33
C LEU A 144 -15.40 -8.74 -4.60
N GLN A 145 -14.14 -9.19 -4.71
CA GLN A 145 -13.04 -8.59 -3.93
C GLN A 145 -12.88 -7.10 -4.19
N ARG A 146 -12.93 -6.68 -5.47
CA ARG A 146 -12.79 -5.26 -5.84
C ARG A 146 -13.93 -4.38 -5.30
N PRO A 147 -15.22 -4.66 -5.56
CA PRO A 147 -16.29 -3.83 -5.02
C PRO A 147 -16.32 -3.85 -3.49
N VAL A 148 -16.03 -4.97 -2.84
CA VAL A 148 -15.95 -5.07 -1.37
C VAL A 148 -14.79 -4.24 -0.82
N ALA A 149 -13.60 -4.31 -1.43
CA ALA A 149 -12.45 -3.50 -1.03
C ALA A 149 -12.72 -2.00 -1.17
N LEU A 150 -13.37 -1.57 -2.25
CA LEU A 150 -13.77 -0.18 -2.45
C LEU A 150 -14.82 0.27 -1.43
N LEU A 151 -15.80 -0.57 -1.12
CA LEU A 151 -16.81 -0.26 -0.09
C LEU A 151 -16.18 -0.08 1.29
N LEU A 152 -15.27 -0.99 1.67
CA LEU A 152 -14.52 -0.90 2.92
C LEU A 152 -13.58 0.32 2.92
N PHE A 153 -12.94 0.62 1.80
CA PHE A 153 -12.14 1.84 1.66
C PHE A 153 -12.98 3.11 1.86
N ILE A 154 -14.17 3.20 1.26
CA ILE A 154 -15.10 4.30 1.48
C ILE A 154 -15.51 4.37 2.96
N GLY A 155 -15.79 3.23 3.58
CA GLY A 155 -16.13 3.16 5.00
C GLY A 155 -15.06 3.75 5.92
N VAL A 156 -13.79 3.36 5.75
CA VAL A 156 -12.69 3.92 6.55
C VAL A 156 -12.39 5.39 6.21
N PHE A 157 -12.60 5.79 4.95
CA PHE A 157 -12.47 7.18 4.54
C PHE A 157 -13.51 8.06 5.26
N LEU A 158 -14.78 7.64 5.31
CA LEU A 158 -15.83 8.34 6.04
C LEU A 158 -15.59 8.32 7.56
N LEU A 159 -15.16 7.18 8.13
CA LEU A 159 -14.73 7.08 9.52
C LEU A 159 -13.63 8.11 9.86
N ASN A 160 -12.65 8.26 8.98
CA ASN A 160 -11.56 9.23 9.13
C ASN A 160 -12.04 10.68 9.07
N MET A 161 -12.97 10.99 8.16
CA MET A 161 -13.44 12.36 7.97
C MET A 161 -14.41 12.83 9.06
N TYR A 162 -15.25 11.92 9.59
CA TYR A 162 -16.40 12.31 10.41
C TYR A 162 -16.37 11.80 11.86
N ILE A 163 -15.52 10.82 12.20
CA ILE A 163 -15.56 10.17 13.52
C ILE A 163 -14.24 10.33 14.27
N VAL A 164 -13.10 9.91 13.66
CA VAL A 164 -11.81 9.84 14.38
C VAL A 164 -10.97 11.11 14.26
N THR A 165 -11.37 12.05 13.40
CA THR A 165 -10.73 13.34 13.08
C THR A 165 -9.25 13.20 12.66
N PRO A 166 -8.90 13.57 11.42
CA PRO A 166 -7.53 13.43 10.95
C PRO A 166 -6.57 14.34 11.73
N SER A 167 -5.32 13.91 11.88
CA SER A 167 -4.27 14.76 12.44
C SER A 167 -3.86 15.83 11.42
N ALA A 168 -3.67 17.07 11.88
CA ALA A 168 -3.24 18.18 11.04
C ALA A 168 -1.95 17.83 10.28
N GLY A 169 -1.94 18.01 8.95
CA GLY A 169 -0.83 17.67 8.07
C GLY A 169 -0.68 16.18 7.73
N LEU A 170 -1.53 15.32 8.30
CA LEU A 170 -1.61 13.87 8.03
C LEU A 170 -3.00 13.44 7.55
N GLU A 171 -3.80 14.36 7.01
CA GLU A 171 -5.13 14.09 6.47
C GLU A 171 -5.11 13.02 5.38
N TRP A 172 -3.98 12.96 4.64
CA TRP A 172 -3.70 11.99 3.59
C TRP A 172 -3.30 10.60 4.10
N PHE A 173 -2.86 10.47 5.35
CA PHE A 173 -2.28 9.22 5.87
C PHE A 173 -3.26 8.06 5.78
N VAL A 174 -4.44 8.18 6.40
CA VAL A 174 -5.43 7.10 6.44
C VAL A 174 -5.93 6.75 5.03
N PRO A 175 -6.35 7.69 4.17
CA PRO A 175 -6.76 7.35 2.80
C PRO A 175 -5.67 6.62 2.01
N ILE A 176 -4.42 7.10 2.00
CA ILE A 176 -3.37 6.47 1.20
C ILE A 176 -2.96 5.12 1.80
N PHE A 177 -2.89 5.02 3.13
CA PHE A 177 -2.59 3.78 3.86
C PHE A 177 -3.59 2.66 3.52
N PHE A 178 -4.89 2.95 3.63
CA PHE A 178 -5.91 1.95 3.34
C PHE A 178 -6.05 1.66 1.85
N MET A 179 -5.80 2.65 0.97
CA MET A 179 -5.73 2.41 -0.47
C MET A 179 -4.60 1.43 -0.82
N LYS A 180 -3.40 1.62 -0.25
CA LYS A 180 -2.24 0.71 -0.46
C LYS A 180 -2.60 -0.72 -0.10
N LEU A 181 -3.22 -0.94 1.04
CA LEU A 181 -3.45 -2.28 1.57
C LEU A 181 -4.72 -2.92 0.99
N LEU A 182 -5.87 -2.25 1.10
CA LEU A 182 -7.14 -2.85 0.71
C LEU A 182 -7.33 -2.90 -0.80
N VAL A 183 -7.00 -1.82 -1.50
CA VAL A 183 -7.29 -1.69 -2.94
C VAL A 183 -6.09 -2.13 -3.79
N SER A 184 -4.90 -1.66 -3.46
CA SER A 184 -3.71 -2.00 -4.26
C SER A 184 -3.14 -3.37 -3.94
N HIS A 185 -3.03 -3.81 -2.68
CA HIS A 185 -2.36 -5.08 -2.37
C HIS A 185 -3.30 -6.31 -2.40
N LEU A 186 -4.38 -6.28 -1.60
CA LEU A 186 -5.18 -7.48 -1.30
C LEU A 186 -6.02 -8.00 -2.47
N ILE A 187 -6.42 -7.13 -3.40
CA ILE A 187 -7.25 -7.54 -4.53
C ILE A 187 -6.42 -8.41 -5.47
N LYS A 188 -6.90 -9.62 -5.75
CA LYS A 188 -6.34 -10.44 -6.82
C LYS A 188 -6.92 -10.02 -8.17
N GLU A 189 -6.05 -9.73 -9.13
CA GLU A 189 -6.43 -9.23 -10.46
C GLU A 189 -5.71 -10.00 -11.55
N THR A 190 -6.33 -10.12 -12.73
CA THR A 190 -5.65 -10.65 -13.91
C THR A 190 -4.66 -9.60 -14.40
N PRO A 191 -3.34 -9.88 -14.40
CA PRO A 191 -2.35 -8.93 -14.90
C PRO A 191 -2.47 -8.81 -16.41
N PHE A 192 -2.63 -7.58 -16.92
CA PHE A 192 -2.56 -7.33 -18.36
C PHE A 192 -1.09 -7.12 -18.78
N ARG A 193 -0.70 -7.64 -19.95
CA ARG A 193 0.57 -7.33 -20.62
C ARG A 193 0.30 -6.83 -22.04
N SER A 194 0.97 -5.75 -22.44
CA SER A 194 1.01 -5.35 -23.85
C SER A 194 1.67 -6.49 -24.66
N GLY A 195 0.87 -7.14 -25.50
CA GLY A 195 1.27 -8.29 -26.32
C GLY A 195 0.35 -9.52 -26.23
N GLU A 196 -0.51 -9.63 -25.20
CA GLU A 196 -1.48 -10.75 -25.13
C GLU A 196 -2.70 -10.55 -26.06
N THR A 197 -3.00 -9.31 -26.43
CA THR A 197 -4.09 -8.97 -27.36
C THR A 197 -3.77 -9.25 -28.84
N GLU A 198 -2.49 -9.41 -29.23
CA GLU A 198 -2.13 -9.72 -30.62
C GLU A 198 -2.48 -11.17 -31.00
N ASN A 199 -2.51 -12.09 -30.03
CA ASN A 199 -2.78 -13.51 -30.26
C ASN A 199 -4.26 -13.90 -30.12
N MET A 200 -5.16 -12.96 -29.81
CA MET A 200 -6.61 -13.22 -29.79
C MET A 200 -7.32 -12.84 -31.10
N ASN A 201 -6.57 -12.26 -32.06
CA ASN A 201 -7.05 -11.86 -33.38
C ASN A 201 -6.38 -12.66 -34.52
N GLN A 202 -5.74 -13.80 -34.23
CA GLN A 202 -5.28 -14.80 -35.19
C GLN A 202 -5.98 -16.12 -34.91
#